data_AF-A0A453E0F0-F1
#
_entry.id   AF-A0A453E0F0-F1
#
_cell.length_a   1.000
_cell.length_b   1.000
_cell.length_c   1.000
_cell.angle_alpha   90.00
_cell.angle_beta   90.00
_cell.angle_gamma   90.00
#
_symmetry.space_group_name_H-M   'P 1'
#
loop_
_entity.id
_entity.type
_entity.pdbx_description
1 polymer ?
#
loop_
_entity_poly.entity_id
_entity_poly.type
_entity_poly.pdbx_seq_one_letter_code
_entity_poly.pdbx_strand_id
1 'polypeptide(L)'
;PRDSVVLATKVAGPSGQMTWIRGGPVALDSRNITEAIDSSLRRLGVDYIDLYQIHWPDRYVPMFGETDYDPSRQYASIPMEEQLEALGKGVESGKVHWP
;
A
#
# COMPACT_ATOMS: atom_id res chain seq x y z
N PRO A 1 -23.44 12.45 4.08
CA PRO A 1 -22.34 13.43 3.89
C PRO A 1 -20.98 12.68 3.89
N ARG A 2 -19.89 13.20 3.31
CA ARG A 2 -18.61 12.45 3.22
C ARG A 2 -17.98 12.18 4.59
N ASP A 3 -18.17 13.11 5.52
CA ASP A 3 -17.76 13.10 6.93
C ASP A 3 -18.55 12.12 7.81
N SER A 4 -19.67 11.57 7.32
CA SER A 4 -20.46 10.57 8.07
C SER A 4 -20.02 9.12 7.79
N VAL A 5 -18.94 8.91 7.03
CA VAL A 5 -18.44 7.58 6.68
C VAL A 5 -16.92 7.52 6.86
N VAL A 6 -16.43 6.36 7.29
CA VAL A 6 -15.00 6.04 7.31
C VAL A 6 -14.67 5.27 6.03
N LEU A 7 -13.94 5.91 5.13
CA LEU A 7 -13.51 5.30 3.87
C LEU A 7 -12.13 4.69 4.03
N ALA A 8 -12.05 3.36 3.92
CA ALA A 8 -10.81 2.62 3.95
C ALA A 8 -10.43 2.08 2.56
N THR A 9 -9.16 2.18 2.19
CA THR A 9 -8.62 1.54 0.97
C THR A 9 -7.15 1.16 1.18
N LYS A 10 -6.51 0.55 0.17
CA LYS A 10 -5.24 -0.16 0.34
C LYS A 10 -4.29 0.07 -0.83
N VAL A 11 -2.98 0.08 -0.53
CA VAL A 11 -1.92 -0.14 -1.52
C VAL A 11 -1.55 -1.61 -1.59
N ALA A 12 -1.55 -2.18 -2.79
CA ALA A 12 -1.04 -3.52 -3.05
C ALA A 12 0.49 -3.55 -2.94
N GLY A 13 1.03 -4.52 -2.21
CA GLY A 13 2.46 -4.83 -2.23
C GLY A 13 2.90 -5.45 -3.56
N PRO A 14 4.19 -5.84 -3.68
CA PRO A 14 4.71 -6.43 -4.90
C PRO A 14 3.91 -7.65 -5.34
N SER A 15 3.67 -7.77 -6.65
CA SER A 15 3.05 -8.98 -7.21
C SER A 15 3.51 -9.19 -8.64
N GLY A 16 4.44 -10.14 -8.81
CA GLY A 16 4.97 -10.51 -10.13
C GLY A 16 3.95 -11.15 -11.06
N GLN A 17 2.79 -11.57 -10.54
CA GLN A 17 1.73 -12.24 -11.33
C GLN A 17 0.50 -11.35 -11.57
N MET A 18 0.25 -10.34 -10.72
CA MET A 18 -0.93 -9.48 -10.84
C MET A 18 -0.66 -8.20 -11.65
N THR A 19 -0.32 -8.38 -12.93
CA THR A 19 0.07 -7.28 -13.83
C THR A 19 -1.04 -6.24 -14.09
N TRP A 20 -2.30 -6.58 -13.84
CA TRP A 20 -3.42 -5.64 -13.95
C TRP A 20 -3.44 -4.58 -12.85
N ILE A 21 -2.71 -4.78 -11.74
CA ILE A 21 -2.59 -3.80 -10.67
C ILE A 21 -1.47 -2.84 -11.04
N ARG A 22 -1.76 -1.64 -11.56
CA ARG A 22 -0.73 -0.62 -11.86
C ARG A 22 0.46 -1.17 -12.70
N GLY A 23 0.24 -2.13 -13.58
CA GLY A 23 1.31 -2.76 -14.38
C GLY A 23 2.09 -3.87 -13.67
N GLY A 24 1.66 -4.28 -12.47
CA GLY A 24 2.36 -5.19 -11.56
C GLY A 24 3.26 -4.39 -10.62
N PRO A 25 2.80 -4.01 -9.41
CA PRO A 25 3.66 -3.31 -8.47
C PRO A 25 4.89 -4.17 -8.18
N VAL A 26 6.05 -3.54 -8.23
CA VAL A 26 7.35 -4.21 -8.02
C VAL A 26 7.89 -4.00 -6.61
N ALA A 27 7.39 -2.98 -5.91
CA ALA A 27 7.85 -2.51 -4.60
C ALA A 27 6.77 -1.67 -3.90
N LEU A 28 6.84 -1.57 -2.57
CA LEU A 28 6.20 -0.57 -1.73
C LEU A 28 7.17 0.58 -1.44
N ASP A 29 7.80 1.12 -2.48
CA ASP A 29 8.64 2.31 -2.36
C ASP A 29 7.80 3.60 -2.24
N SER A 30 8.46 4.72 -1.93
CA SER A 30 7.78 6.01 -1.79
C SER A 30 6.99 6.42 -3.02
N ARG A 31 7.46 6.05 -4.23
CA ARG A 31 6.81 6.40 -5.49
C ARG A 31 5.51 5.61 -5.68
N ASN A 32 5.56 4.30 -5.52
CA ASN A 32 4.42 3.41 -5.69
C ASN A 32 3.31 3.71 -4.68
N ILE A 33 3.67 3.99 -3.43
CA ILE A 33 2.69 4.37 -2.39
C ILE A 33 2.01 5.69 -2.76
N THR A 34 2.77 6.71 -3.17
CA THR A 34 2.23 8.02 -3.57
C THR A 34 1.30 7.90 -4.78
N GLU A 35 1.75 7.24 -5.85
CA GLU A 35 0.95 7.03 -7.06
C GLU A 35 -0.34 6.23 -6.77
N ALA A 36 -0.29 5.28 -5.83
CA ALA A 36 -1.45 4.49 -5.41
C ALA A 36 -2.46 5.32 -4.60
N ILE A 37 -2.01 6.21 -3.72
CA ILE A 37 -2.88 7.16 -2.99
C ILE A 37 -3.60 8.06 -4.00
N ASP A 38 -2.85 8.74 -4.85
CA ASP A 38 -3.39 9.69 -5.84
C ASP A 38 -4.38 9.03 -6.79
N SER A 39 -4.06 7.82 -7.23
CA SER A 39 -4.96 7.07 -8.09
C SER A 39 -6.20 6.57 -7.37
N SER A 40 -6.12 6.30 -6.06
CA SER A 40 -7.28 5.90 -5.26
C SER A 40 -8.23 7.06 -5.04
N LEU A 41 -7.71 8.22 -4.64
CA LEU A 41 -8.50 9.46 -4.51
C LEU A 41 -9.22 9.79 -5.82
N ARG A 42 -8.50 9.78 -6.95
CA ARG A 42 -9.06 10.04 -8.28
C ARG A 42 -10.18 9.07 -8.65
N ARG A 43 -10.02 7.77 -8.42
CA ARG A 43 -11.04 6.76 -8.75
C ARG A 43 -12.27 6.82 -7.85
N LEU A 44 -12.06 7.16 -6.57
CA LEU A 44 -13.13 7.25 -5.58
C LEU A 44 -13.86 8.60 -5.64
N GLY A 45 -13.28 9.60 -6.31
CA GLY A 45 -13.86 10.95 -6.42
C GLY A 45 -13.93 11.65 -5.06
N VAL A 46 -12.92 11.46 -4.22
CA VAL A 46 -12.83 12.04 -2.87
C VAL A 46 -11.49 12.74 -2.69
N ASP A 47 -11.45 13.73 -1.79
CA ASP A 47 -10.25 14.51 -1.50
C ASP A 47 -9.34 13.87 -0.44
N TYR A 48 -9.90 12.98 0.41
CA TYR A 48 -9.16 12.29 1.46
C TYR A 48 -9.65 10.85 1.69
N ILE A 49 -8.74 10.02 2.21
CA ILE A 49 -8.98 8.66 2.72
C ILE A 49 -8.87 8.69 4.24
N ASP A 50 -9.78 7.99 4.93
CA ASP A 50 -9.72 7.91 6.38
C ASP A 50 -8.64 6.91 6.81
N LEU A 51 -8.75 5.65 6.37
CA LEU A 51 -7.79 4.59 6.70
C LEU A 51 -7.12 4.07 5.43
N TYR A 52 -5.80 4.20 5.33
CA TYR A 52 -5.03 3.65 4.23
C TYR A 52 -4.18 2.49 4.73
N GLN A 53 -4.17 1.36 4.03
CA GLN A 53 -3.52 0.14 4.50
C GLN A 53 -2.52 -0.42 3.48
N ILE A 54 -1.47 -1.05 3.97
CA ILE A 54 -0.68 -1.99 3.16
C ILE A 54 -1.47 -3.29 3.02
N HIS A 55 -1.80 -3.68 1.79
CA HIS A 55 -2.65 -4.85 1.56
C HIS A 55 -1.93 -6.18 1.84
N TRP A 56 -0.64 -6.24 1.49
CA TRP A 56 0.29 -7.32 1.83
C TRP A 56 1.72 -6.76 1.82
N PRO A 57 2.65 -7.34 2.60
CA PRO A 57 3.97 -6.75 2.82
C PRO A 57 4.85 -6.76 1.58
N ASP A 58 5.85 -5.89 1.58
CA ASP A 58 6.91 -5.89 0.57
C ASP A 58 7.79 -7.14 0.70
N ARG A 59 8.24 -7.42 1.93
CA ARG A 59 9.08 -8.58 2.25
C ARG A 59 8.32 -9.90 2.13
N TYR A 60 9.08 -10.95 1.87
CA TYR A 60 8.58 -12.32 1.97
C TYR A 60 8.06 -12.63 3.38
N VAL A 61 6.80 -13.08 3.42
CA VAL A 61 6.20 -13.81 4.53
C VAL A 61 5.28 -14.90 3.95
N PRO A 62 5.01 -15.99 4.68
CA PRO A 62 3.94 -16.92 4.33
C PRO A 62 2.61 -16.15 4.27
N MET A 63 1.91 -16.27 3.15
CA MET A 63 0.68 -15.54 2.88
C MET A 63 -0.23 -16.37 1.98
N PHE A 64 -1.51 -16.00 1.95
CA PHE A 64 -2.51 -16.62 1.06
C PHE A 64 -2.63 -18.15 1.17
N GLY A 65 -2.52 -18.68 2.39
CA GLY A 65 -2.69 -20.11 2.69
C GLY A 65 -1.40 -20.84 3.07
N GLU A 66 -0.24 -20.20 2.88
CA GLU A 66 1.03 -20.70 3.42
C GLU A 66 1.15 -20.38 4.92
N THR A 67 1.75 -21.30 5.69
CA THR A 67 1.93 -21.16 7.15
C THR A 67 3.40 -21.07 7.58
N ASP A 68 4.30 -21.68 6.83
CA ASP A 68 5.69 -21.89 7.26
C ASP A 68 6.64 -20.90 6.59
N TYR A 69 7.43 -20.21 7.41
CA TYR A 69 8.44 -19.27 6.95
C TYR A 69 9.66 -20.02 6.39
N ASP A 70 9.98 -19.80 5.12
CA ASP A 70 11.17 -20.34 4.47
C ASP A 70 12.20 -19.22 4.20
N PRO A 71 13.31 -19.16 4.97
CA PRO A 71 14.35 -18.15 4.77
C PRO A 71 14.98 -18.18 3.37
N SER A 72 14.92 -19.31 2.65
CA SER A 72 15.48 -19.42 1.29
C SER A 72 14.66 -18.66 0.25
N ARG A 73 13.41 -18.29 0.57
CA ARG A 73 12.52 -17.49 -0.29
C ARG A 73 12.63 -15.99 -0.05
N GLN A 74 13.51 -15.56 0.86
CA GLN A 74 13.78 -14.14 1.06
C GLN A 74 14.29 -13.48 -0.23
N TYR A 75 13.84 -12.26 -0.46
CA TYR A 75 14.30 -11.40 -1.54
C TYR A 75 14.51 -9.99 -0.99
N ALA A 76 15.23 -9.16 -1.77
CA ALA A 76 15.44 -7.76 -1.41
C ALA A 76 14.10 -7.03 -1.37
N SER A 77 13.78 -6.45 -0.21
CA SER A 77 12.52 -5.76 0.05
C SER A 77 12.77 -4.31 0.46
N ILE A 78 11.80 -3.44 0.20
CA ILE A 78 11.80 -2.08 0.73
C ILE A 78 11.72 -2.13 2.26
N PRO A 79 12.61 -1.42 3.00
CA PRO A 79 12.55 -1.35 4.45
C PRO A 79 11.21 -0.81 4.96
N MET A 80 10.81 -1.22 6.16
CA MET A 80 9.55 -0.75 6.75
C MET A 80 9.58 0.75 7.03
N GLU A 81 10.76 1.30 7.29
CA GLU A 81 11.01 2.72 7.54
C GLU A 81 10.67 3.57 6.32
N GLU A 82 11.08 3.15 5.12
CA GLU A 82 10.76 3.85 3.87
C GLU A 82 9.25 3.78 3.58
N GLN A 83 8.65 2.60 3.77
CA GLN A 83 7.20 2.42 3.63
C GLN A 83 6.42 3.34 4.58
N LEU A 84 6.84 3.43 5.84
CA LEU A 84 6.22 4.28 6.85
C LEU A 84 6.43 5.77 6.55
N GLU A 85 7.61 6.17 6.08
CA GLU A 85 7.87 7.55 5.67
C GLU A 85 6.96 7.96 4.51
N ALA A 86 6.75 7.09 3.53
CA ALA A 86 5.87 7.33 2.40
C ALA A 86 4.39 7.45 2.82
N LEU A 87 3.93 6.59 3.73
CA LEU A 87 2.60 6.69 4.33
C LEU A 87 2.46 7.99 5.15
N GLY A 88 3.50 8.36 5.90
CA GLY A 88 3.59 9.61 6.65
C GLY A 88 3.41 10.85 5.76
N LYS A 89 4.07 10.89 4.59
CA LYS A 89 3.84 11.96 3.58
C LYS A 89 2.39 12.03 3.10
N GLY A 90 1.72 10.89 3.02
CA GLY A 90 0.28 10.81 2.75
C GLY A 90 -0.56 11.49 3.83
N VAL A 91 -0.17 11.34 5.10
CA VAL A 91 -0.80 11.99 6.25
C VAL A 91 -0.50 13.48 6.29
N GLU A 92 0.77 13.87 6.15
CA GLU A 92 1.22 15.27 6.15
C GLU A 92 0.55 16.10 5.06
N SER A 93 0.28 15.50 3.90
CA SER A 93 -0.43 16.16 2.79
C SER A 93 -1.96 16.24 2.97
N GLY A 94 -2.52 15.63 4.02
CA GLY A 94 -3.98 15.59 4.27
C GLY A 94 -4.74 14.61 3.38
N LYS A 95 -4.04 13.83 2.55
CA LYS A 95 -4.65 12.81 1.66
C LYS A 95 -5.12 11.57 2.41
N VAL A 96 -4.51 11.29 3.56
CA VAL A 96 -4.80 10.15 4.45
C VAL A 96 -4.89 10.65 5.89
N HIS A 97 -5.83 10.15 6.69
CA HIS A 97 -5.90 10.48 8.13
C HIS A 97 -5.14 9.47 8.99
N TRP A 98 -5.32 8.17 8.73
CA TRP A 98 -4.70 7.07 9.45
C TRP A 98 -4.00 6.12 8.47
N PRO A 99 -2.65 5.97 8.57
CA PRO A 99 -1.87 5.07 7.73
C PRO A 99 -1.82 3.63 8.24
#